data_AF-A0A7L3W8J2-F1
#
_entry.id   AF-A0A7L3W8J2-F1
#
_cell.length_a   1.000
_cell.length_b   1.000
_cell.length_c   1.000
_cell.angle_alpha   90.00
_cell.angle_beta   90.00
_cell.angle_gamma   90.00
#
_symmetry.space_group_name_H-M   'P 1'
#
loop_
_entity.id
_entity.type
_entity.pdbx_description
1 polymer ?
#
loop_
_entity_poly.entity_id
_entity_poly.type
_entity_poly.pdbx_seq_one_letter_code
_entity_poly.pdbx_strand_id
1 'polypeptide(L)'
;MLQTSNYSLVLFLQFLLLFYDLFVNSFSELLRTAPAVQLVLFIIQDIAILFNVIIVFLMFFNTFVFQAGLVNLLFHKFKATILLSATYLALSISFHVWVMNLRWRDSSHFVWTEGLQTLFVFQRLVAVLYCYFYKRTAVHLGDPLFYQDSLWLRKEFAQFRG
;
A
#
# COMPACT_ATOMS: atom_id res chain seq x y z
N MET A 1 -7.58 21.32 15.03
CA MET A 1 -6.12 21.25 14.83
C MET A 1 -5.63 19.89 15.32
N LEU A 2 -5.36 18.96 14.41
CA LEU A 2 -4.69 17.71 14.77
C LEU A 2 -3.23 18.05 15.12
N GLN A 3 -2.84 17.79 16.37
CA GLN A 3 -1.52 18.06 16.91
C GLN A 3 -0.48 17.23 16.14
N THR A 4 0.67 17.82 15.80
CA THR A 4 1.77 17.21 15.02
C THR A 4 2.21 15.81 15.51
N SER A 5 2.05 15.53 16.80
CA SER A 5 2.26 14.21 17.41
C SER A 5 1.42 13.10 16.77
N ASN A 6 0.15 13.36 16.45
CA ASN A 6 -0.76 12.35 15.89
C ASN A 6 -0.35 11.96 14.46
N TYR A 7 0.17 12.90 13.67
CA TYR A 7 0.64 12.61 12.31
C TYR A 7 1.90 11.74 12.31
N SER A 8 2.81 11.98 13.25
CA SER A 8 4.00 11.15 13.42
C SER A 8 3.62 9.70 13.75
N LEU A 9 2.56 9.49 14.54
CA LEU A 9 2.06 8.15 14.86
C LEU A 9 1.47 7.46 13.63
N VAL A 10 0.65 8.16 12.84
CA VAL A 10 0.09 7.60 11.60
C VAL A 10 1.19 7.19 10.63
N LEU A 11 2.19 8.04 10.40
CA LEU A 11 3.35 7.72 9.56
C LEU A 11 4.10 6.50 10.09
N PHE A 12 4.36 6.45 11.40
CA PHE A 12 5.02 5.31 12.03
C PHE A 12 4.25 4.01 11.80
N LEU A 13 2.93 4.03 11.98
CA LEU A 13 2.07 2.88 11.74
C LEU A 13 2.14 2.44 10.26
N GLN A 14 2.07 3.38 9.32
CA GLN A 14 2.19 3.08 7.89
C GLN A 14 3.53 2.41 7.54
N PHE A 15 4.64 2.91 8.11
CA PHE A 15 5.95 2.30 7.91
C PHE A 15 6.06 0.92 8.55
N LEU A 16 5.45 0.70 9.71
CA LEU A 16 5.40 -0.60 10.36
C LEU A 16 4.65 -1.62 9.50
N LEU A 17 3.48 -1.25 8.96
CA LEU A 17 2.70 -2.11 8.06
C LEU A 17 3.47 -2.42 6.77
N LEU A 18 4.17 -1.43 6.21
CA LEU A 18 4.99 -1.60 5.00
C LEU A 18 6.22 -2.48 5.25
N PHE A 19 6.83 -2.35 6.43
CA PHE A 19 7.93 -3.21 6.85
C PHE A 19 7.46 -4.67 7.02
N TYR A 20 6.28 -4.87 7.62
CA TYR A 20 5.67 -6.19 7.73
C TYR A 20 5.40 -6.81 6.35
N ASP A 21 4.87 -6.05 5.39
CA ASP A 21 4.70 -6.51 4.00
C ASP A 21 6.03 -6.97 3.38
N LEU A 22 7.08 -6.16 3.52
CA LEU A 22 8.42 -6.52 3.01
C LEU A 22 8.97 -7.78 3.69
N PHE A 23 8.74 -7.93 4.99
CA PHE A 23 9.12 -9.11 5.76
C PHE A 23 8.42 -10.36 5.23
N VAL A 24 7.10 -10.37 5.11
CA VAL A 24 6.37 -11.55 4.60
C VAL A 24 6.77 -11.85 3.16
N ASN A 25 6.93 -10.82 2.33
CA ASN A 25 7.45 -10.98 0.97
C ASN A 25 8.84 -11.65 0.94
N SER A 26 9.74 -11.34 1.86
CA SER A 26 11.10 -11.88 1.86
C SER A 26 11.20 -13.27 2.50
N PHE A 27 10.44 -13.53 3.56
CA PHE A 27 10.65 -14.68 4.43
C PHE A 27 9.56 -15.75 4.39
N SER A 28 8.38 -15.49 3.80
CA SER A 28 7.26 -16.46 3.77
C SER A 28 7.62 -17.81 3.16
N GLU A 29 8.55 -17.85 2.20
CA GLU A 29 8.97 -19.10 1.54
C GLU A 29 9.75 -20.05 2.47
N LEU A 30 10.38 -19.53 3.54
CA LEU A 30 11.04 -20.36 4.56
C LEU A 30 10.04 -21.25 5.30
N LEU A 31 8.77 -20.86 5.33
CA LEU A 31 7.68 -21.55 6.01
C LEU A 31 6.88 -22.46 5.06
N ARG A 32 7.41 -22.77 3.87
CA ARG A 32 6.74 -23.62 2.86
C ARG A 32 6.31 -24.99 3.39
N THR A 33 7.00 -25.55 4.39
CA THR A 33 6.68 -26.85 4.99
C THR A 33 5.52 -26.78 5.99
N ALA A 34 5.14 -25.58 6.42
CA ALA A 34 4.04 -25.31 7.35
C ALA A 34 2.97 -24.45 6.66
N PRO A 35 2.18 -25.01 5.73
CA PRO A 35 1.26 -24.25 4.88
C PRO A 35 0.21 -23.47 5.67
N ALA A 36 -0.23 -23.97 6.83
CA ALA A 36 -1.15 -23.25 7.70
C ALA A 36 -0.53 -21.95 8.28
N VAL A 37 0.74 -21.99 8.70
CA VAL A 37 1.44 -20.80 9.20
C VAL A 37 1.68 -19.81 8.06
N GLN A 38 2.06 -20.32 6.89
CA GLN A 38 2.25 -19.50 5.69
C GLN A 38 0.94 -18.79 5.27
N LEU A 39 -0.19 -19.49 5.32
CA LEU A 39 -1.52 -18.91 5.05
C LEU A 39 -1.84 -17.76 6.01
N VAL A 40 -1.59 -17.93 7.31
CA VAL A 40 -1.84 -16.88 8.31
C VAL A 40 -1.00 -15.63 8.01
N LEU A 41 0.28 -15.79 7.66
CA LEU A 41 1.13 -14.66 7.28
C LEU A 41 0.61 -13.93 6.04
N PHE A 42 0.16 -14.67 5.02
CA PHE A 42 -0.44 -14.09 3.82
C PHE A 42 -1.72 -13.31 4.11
N ILE A 43 -2.60 -13.83 4.96
CA ILE A 43 -3.82 -13.13 5.38
C ILE A 43 -3.47 -11.83 6.11
N ILE A 44 -2.53 -11.88 7.07
CA ILE A 44 -2.12 -10.68 7.81
C ILE A 44 -1.46 -9.67 6.87
N GLN A 45 -0.66 -10.13 5.89
CA GLN A 45 -0.05 -9.26 4.88
C GLN A 45 -1.10 -8.56 4.03
N ASP A 46 -2.08 -9.29 3.48
CA ASP A 46 -3.14 -8.71 2.64
C ASP A 46 -3.97 -7.69 3.44
N ILE A 47 -4.26 -7.99 4.71
CA ILE A 47 -4.90 -7.05 5.64
C ILE A 47 -4.02 -5.81 5.87
N ALA A 48 -2.72 -5.98 6.09
CA ALA A 48 -1.79 -4.86 6.30
C ALA A 48 -1.71 -3.94 5.07
N ILE A 49 -1.65 -4.50 3.86
CA ILE A 49 -1.70 -3.74 2.60
C ILE A 49 -3.01 -2.96 2.51
N LEU A 50 -4.15 -3.62 2.78
CA LEU A 50 -5.47 -2.99 2.77
C LEU A 50 -5.55 -1.83 3.78
N PHE A 51 -5.07 -2.02 5.01
CA PHE A 51 -5.03 -0.95 6.03
C PHE A 51 -4.15 0.21 5.59
N ASN A 52 -2.99 -0.05 4.98
CA ASN A 52 -2.14 1.00 4.41
C ASN A 52 -2.90 1.84 3.38
N VAL A 53 -3.64 1.18 2.47
CA VAL A 53 -4.50 1.87 1.49
C VAL A 53 -5.58 2.70 2.17
N ILE A 54 -6.29 2.14 3.16
CA ILE A 54 -7.32 2.84 3.93
C ILE A 54 -6.74 4.08 4.63
N ILE A 55 -5.60 3.97 5.29
CA ILE A 55 -4.96 5.10 5.98
C ILE A 55 -4.62 6.23 5.00
N VAL A 56 -4.10 5.90 3.82
CA VAL A 56 -3.85 6.91 2.77
C VAL A 56 -5.15 7.61 2.35
N PHE A 57 -6.25 6.87 2.15
CA PHE A 57 -7.55 7.48 1.85
C PHE A 57 -8.07 8.36 2.98
N LEU A 58 -7.95 7.92 4.25
CA LEU A 58 -8.32 8.74 5.41
C LEU A 58 -7.49 10.02 5.50
N MET A 59 -6.18 9.95 5.21
CA MET A 59 -5.33 11.13 5.17
C MET A 59 -5.75 12.08 4.06
N PHE A 60 -6.15 11.58 2.88
CA PHE A 60 -6.71 12.41 1.81
C PHE A 60 -7.99 13.12 2.24
N PHE A 61 -8.96 12.41 2.82
CA PHE A 61 -10.22 13.03 3.28
C PHE A 61 -10.01 14.11 4.35
N ASN A 62 -8.96 13.98 5.16
CA ASN A 62 -8.61 14.97 6.17
C ASN A 62 -7.86 16.21 5.61
N THR A 63 -7.41 16.22 4.35
CA THR A 63 -6.73 17.39 3.77
C THR A 63 -7.70 18.51 3.38
N PHE A 64 -7.24 19.76 3.50
CA PHE A 64 -8.03 20.95 3.17
C PHE A 64 -8.41 21.01 1.67
N VAL A 65 -7.56 20.49 0.78
CA VAL A 65 -7.83 20.41 -0.67
C VAL A 65 -9.10 19.59 -0.97
N PHE A 66 -9.30 18.49 -0.24
CA PHE A 66 -10.48 17.64 -0.40
C PHE A 66 -11.72 18.32 0.19
N GLN A 67 -11.59 18.99 1.33
CA GLN A 67 -12.67 19.76 1.96
C GLN A 67 -13.10 20.97 1.14
N ALA A 68 -12.19 21.58 0.38
CA ALA A 68 -12.44 22.69 -0.52
C ALA A 68 -13.03 22.27 -1.89
N GLY A 69 -13.29 20.99 -2.11
CA GLY A 69 -13.94 20.47 -3.33
C GLY A 69 -13.02 20.19 -4.52
N LEU A 70 -11.68 20.30 -4.36
CA LEU A 70 -10.70 20.01 -5.43
C LEU A 70 -10.33 18.52 -5.52
N VAL A 71 -11.35 17.66 -5.45
CA VAL A 71 -11.18 16.20 -5.48
C VAL A 71 -10.48 15.73 -6.75
N ASN A 72 -10.80 16.33 -7.91
CA ASN A 72 -10.18 15.99 -9.20
C ASN A 72 -8.66 16.25 -9.24
N LEU A 73 -8.17 17.32 -8.59
CA LEU A 73 -6.74 17.63 -8.51
C LEU A 73 -6.00 16.53 -7.74
N LEU A 74 -6.56 16.13 -6.60
CA LEU A 74 -5.97 15.12 -5.72
C LEU A 74 -5.96 13.75 -6.40
N PHE A 75 -7.07 13.37 -7.04
CA PHE A 75 -7.10 12.15 -7.85
C PHE A 75 -6.06 12.18 -8.96
N HIS A 76 -5.89 13.29 -9.69
CA HIS A 76 -4.87 13.36 -10.74
C HIS A 76 -3.44 13.19 -10.18
N LYS A 77 -3.15 13.81 -9.03
CA LYS A 77 -1.82 13.76 -8.41
C LYS A 77 -1.48 12.41 -7.78
N PHE A 78 -2.48 11.69 -7.26
CA PHE A 78 -2.27 10.43 -6.52
C PHE A 78 -2.85 9.18 -7.21
N LYS A 79 -3.38 9.31 -8.45
CA LYS A 79 -3.89 8.19 -9.26
C LYS A 79 -2.89 7.05 -9.37
N ALA A 80 -1.61 7.39 -9.53
CA ALA A 80 -0.54 6.40 -9.63
C ALA A 80 -0.45 5.53 -8.37
N THR A 81 -0.43 6.13 -7.18
CA THR A 81 -0.35 5.40 -5.91
C THR A 81 -1.59 4.54 -5.68
N ILE A 82 -2.79 5.07 -5.98
CA ILE A 82 -4.05 4.32 -5.83
C ILE A 82 -4.06 3.11 -6.78
N LEU A 83 -3.82 3.34 -8.07
CA LEU A 83 -3.82 2.27 -9.08
C LEU A 83 -2.79 1.21 -8.74
N LEU A 84 -1.57 1.63 -8.39
CA LEU A 84 -0.49 0.72 -8.05
C LEU A 84 -0.80 -0.10 -6.79
N SER A 85 -1.41 0.51 -5.77
CA SER A 85 -1.81 -0.22 -4.56
C SER A 85 -2.92 -1.24 -4.81
N ALA A 86 -3.89 -0.91 -5.67
CA ALA A 86 -4.95 -1.83 -6.07
C ALA A 86 -4.38 -3.00 -6.90
N THR A 87 -3.52 -2.70 -7.87
CA THR A 87 -2.84 -3.73 -8.67
C THR A 87 -1.98 -4.63 -7.79
N TYR A 88 -1.22 -4.06 -6.86
CA TYR A 88 -0.38 -4.82 -5.94
C TYR A 88 -1.20 -5.76 -5.05
N LEU A 89 -2.27 -5.27 -4.42
CA LEU A 89 -3.15 -6.08 -3.58
C LEU A 89 -3.79 -7.23 -4.39
N ALA A 90 -4.27 -6.96 -5.60
CA ALA A 90 -4.85 -7.98 -6.47
C ALA A 90 -3.84 -9.07 -6.85
N LEU A 91 -2.61 -8.68 -7.20
CA LEU A 91 -1.52 -9.62 -7.50
C LEU A 91 -1.12 -10.43 -6.26
N SER A 92 -1.04 -9.79 -5.09
CA SER A 92 -0.74 -10.43 -3.80
C SER A 92 -1.75 -11.53 -3.47
N ILE A 93 -3.04 -11.19 -3.45
CA ILE A 93 -4.13 -12.15 -3.17
C ILE A 93 -4.12 -13.27 -4.21
N SER A 94 -3.98 -12.96 -5.50
CA SER A 94 -3.95 -13.97 -6.56
C SER A 94 -2.79 -14.95 -6.37
N PHE A 95 -1.61 -14.44 -6.03
CA PHE A 95 -0.44 -15.25 -5.73
C PHE A 95 -0.65 -16.12 -4.49
N HIS A 96 -1.14 -15.55 -3.39
CA HIS A 96 -1.40 -16.26 -2.14
C HIS A 96 -2.41 -17.40 -2.33
N VAL A 97 -3.54 -17.13 -2.99
CA VAL A 97 -4.56 -18.14 -3.27
C VAL A 97 -3.99 -19.28 -4.11
N TRP A 98 -3.21 -18.97 -5.16
CA TRP A 98 -2.65 -19.99 -6.03
C TRP A 98 -1.61 -20.85 -5.31
N VAL A 99 -0.64 -20.24 -4.62
CA VAL A 99 0.38 -20.98 -3.85
C VAL A 99 -0.27 -21.85 -2.78
N MET A 100 -1.25 -21.32 -2.05
CA MET A 100 -1.90 -22.06 -0.97
C MET A 100 -2.73 -23.22 -1.51
N ASN A 101 -3.44 -23.05 -2.62
CA ASN A 101 -4.19 -24.14 -3.25
C ASN A 101 -3.26 -25.33 -3.59
N LEU A 102 -2.09 -25.02 -4.14
CA LEU A 102 -1.09 -26.02 -4.51
C LEU A 102 -0.44 -26.70 -3.28
N ARG A 103 -0.13 -25.94 -2.22
CA ARG A 103 0.59 -26.45 -1.03
C ARG A 103 -0.31 -27.06 0.05
N TRP A 104 -1.63 -26.88 -0.02
CA TRP A 104 -2.55 -27.28 1.06
C TRP A 104 -2.58 -28.80 1.27
N ARG A 105 -2.46 -29.59 0.20
CA ARG A 105 -2.52 -31.06 0.27
C ARG A 105 -1.15 -31.72 0.31
N ASP A 106 -0.20 -31.24 -0.49
CA ASP A 106 1.16 -31.79 -0.58
C ASP A 106 2.21 -30.68 -0.46
N SER A 107 2.68 -30.42 0.77
CA SER A 107 3.64 -29.35 1.05
C SER A 107 5.09 -29.67 0.65
N SER A 108 5.40 -30.94 0.36
CA SER A 108 6.76 -31.42 0.06
C SER A 108 7.09 -31.46 -1.44
N HIS A 109 6.08 -31.35 -2.32
CA HIS A 109 6.27 -31.43 -3.75
C HIS A 109 6.71 -30.09 -4.37
N PHE A 110 7.41 -30.17 -5.50
CA PHE A 110 7.74 -28.98 -6.29
C PHE A 110 6.47 -28.44 -6.96
N VAL A 111 6.06 -27.23 -6.57
CA VAL A 111 4.79 -26.59 -6.99
C VAL A 111 4.96 -25.38 -7.91
N TRP A 112 6.19 -25.02 -8.28
CA TRP A 112 6.45 -23.89 -9.16
C TRP A 112 6.13 -24.23 -10.62
N THR A 113 4.97 -23.77 -11.08
CA THR A 113 4.60 -23.80 -12.50
C THR A 113 5.07 -22.52 -13.19
N GLU A 114 5.25 -22.55 -14.52
CA GLU A 114 5.63 -21.37 -15.32
C GLU A 114 4.71 -20.16 -15.06
N GLY A 115 3.40 -20.40 -14.95
CA GLY A 115 2.42 -19.37 -14.64
C GLY A 115 2.58 -18.79 -13.23
N LEU A 116 2.81 -19.65 -12.22
CA LEU A 116 3.01 -19.21 -10.84
C LEU A 116 4.33 -18.43 -10.69
N GLN A 117 5.39 -18.86 -11.36
CA GLN A 117 6.68 -18.17 -11.35
C GLN A 117 6.58 -16.81 -12.05
N THR A 118 5.84 -16.72 -13.16
CA THR A 118 5.56 -15.45 -13.83
C THR A 118 4.81 -14.50 -12.90
N LEU A 119 3.72 -14.98 -12.27
CA LEU A 119 2.94 -14.20 -11.31
C LEU A 119 3.79 -13.73 -10.13
N PHE A 120 4.65 -14.60 -9.60
CA PHE A 120 5.60 -14.27 -8.55
C PHE A 120 6.52 -13.12 -8.96
N VAL A 121 7.18 -13.21 -10.12
CA VAL A 121 8.09 -12.16 -10.60
C VAL A 121 7.34 -10.84 -10.78
N PHE A 122 6.16 -10.85 -11.39
CA PHE A 122 5.34 -9.64 -11.54
C PHE A 122 4.93 -9.05 -10.19
N GLN A 123 4.48 -9.88 -9.25
CA GLN A 123 4.14 -9.45 -7.90
C GLN A 123 5.34 -8.79 -7.21
N ARG A 124 6.55 -9.34 -7.32
CA ARG A 124 7.78 -8.76 -6.75
C ARG A 124 8.15 -7.42 -7.38
N LEU A 125 8.06 -7.30 -8.70
CA LEU A 125 8.35 -6.05 -9.40
C LEU A 125 7.37 -4.95 -8.98
N VAL A 126 6.08 -5.28 -8.90
CA VAL A 126 5.03 -4.35 -8.46
C VAL A 126 5.20 -4.01 -6.98
N ALA A 127 5.64 -4.95 -6.13
CA ALA A 127 5.91 -4.70 -4.70
C ALA A 127 6.97 -3.61 -4.49
N VAL A 128 8.06 -3.64 -5.26
CA VAL A 128 9.13 -2.62 -5.18
C VAL A 128 8.60 -1.25 -5.57
N LEU A 129 7.82 -1.18 -6.66
CA LEU A 129 7.18 0.06 -7.09
C LEU A 129 6.20 0.55 -6.02
N TYR A 130 5.34 -0.34 -5.50
CA TYR A 130 4.38 -0.03 -4.45
C TYR A 130 5.08 0.58 -3.23
N CYS A 131 6.13 -0.07 -2.72
CA CYS A 131 6.91 0.39 -1.59
C CYS A 131 7.47 1.82 -1.80
N TYR A 132 8.05 2.07 -2.97
CA TYR A 132 8.61 3.38 -3.32
C TYR A 132 7.53 4.48 -3.40
N PHE A 133 6.49 4.26 -4.21
CA PHE A 133 5.44 5.26 -4.41
C PHE A 133 4.62 5.48 -3.14
N TYR A 134 4.32 4.43 -2.39
CA TYR A 134 3.60 4.52 -1.13
C TYR A 134 4.39 5.32 -0.09
N LYS A 135 5.68 5.00 0.12
CA LYS A 135 6.55 5.79 1.01
C LYS A 135 6.55 7.27 0.62
N ARG A 136 6.71 7.57 -0.67
CA ARG A 136 6.71 8.94 -1.17
C ARG A 136 5.39 9.64 -0.87
N THR A 137 4.26 8.99 -1.12
CA THR A 137 2.92 9.52 -0.84
C THR A 137 2.68 9.71 0.66
N ALA A 138 3.05 8.75 1.50
CA ALA A 138 2.90 8.85 2.95
C ALA A 138 3.65 10.06 3.50
N VAL A 139 4.92 10.24 3.12
CA VAL A 139 5.72 11.41 3.56
C VAL A 139 5.15 12.72 3.04
N HIS A 140 4.69 12.78 1.78
CA HIS A 140 4.08 14.00 1.24
C HIS A 140 2.76 14.34 1.95
N LEU A 141 1.96 13.35 2.30
CA LEU A 141 0.72 13.54 3.05
C LEU A 141 0.96 13.81 4.53
N GLY A 142 2.12 13.43 5.06
CA GLY A 142 2.54 13.77 6.42
C GLY A 142 2.98 15.23 6.59
N ASP A 143 3.13 15.99 5.49
CA ASP A 143 3.55 17.38 5.56
C ASP A 143 2.40 18.28 6.08
N PRO A 144 2.58 18.97 7.22
CA PRO A 144 1.55 19.84 7.81
C PRO A 144 1.10 20.97 6.86
N LEU A 145 1.88 21.31 5.83
CA LEU A 145 1.52 22.33 4.83
C LEU A 145 0.23 22.02 4.06
N PHE A 146 -0.18 20.76 3.94
CA PHE A 146 -1.45 20.36 3.31
C PHE A 146 -2.69 20.53 4.22
N TYR A 147 -2.46 20.74 5.52
CA TYR A 147 -3.52 20.88 6.54
C TYR A 147 -3.65 22.32 7.06
N GLN A 148 -2.81 23.23 6.60
CA GLN A 148 -2.85 24.67 6.91
C GLN A 148 -3.17 25.47 5.65
N ASP A 149 -3.90 26.58 5.80
CA ASP A 149 -4.19 27.52 4.71
C ASP A 149 -2.92 28.30 4.33
N SER A 150 -2.06 27.65 3.55
CA SER A 150 -0.75 28.17 3.16
C SER A 150 -0.82 29.01 1.88
N LEU A 151 0.09 29.98 1.74
CA LEU A 151 0.21 30.84 0.56
C LEU A 151 0.40 30.06 -0.75
N TRP A 152 1.00 28.87 -0.70
CA TRP A 152 1.14 27.97 -1.85
C TRP A 152 -0.22 27.43 -2.31
N LEU A 153 -1.03 26.94 -1.37
CA LEU A 153 -2.40 26.48 -1.63
C LEU A 153 -3.24 27.58 -2.28
N ARG A 154 -3.16 28.80 -1.75
CA ARG A 154 -3.88 29.97 -2.30
C ARG A 154 -3.44 30.32 -3.73
N LYS A 155 -2.16 30.17 -4.06
CA LYS A 155 -1.65 30.37 -5.44
C LYS A 155 -2.14 29.29 -6.40
N GLU A 156 -2.12 28.02 -5.99
CA GLU A 156 -2.64 26.92 -6.81
C GLU A 156 -4.15 27.05 -7.04
N PHE A 157 -4.91 27.47 -6.01
CA PHE A 157 -6.34 27.79 -6.15
C PHE A 157 -6.60 28.95 -7.11
N ALA A 158 -5.74 29.98 -7.12
CA ALA A 158 -5.85 31.11 -8.03
C ALA A 158 -5.57 30.71 -9.49
N GLN A 159 -4.62 29.79 -9.72
CA GLN A 159 -4.32 29.28 -11.07
C GLN A 159 -5.38 28.33 -11.63
N PHE A 160 -6.12 27.59 -10.78
CA PHE A 160 -7.20 26.70 -11.25
C PHE A 160 -8.53 27.41 -11.51
N ARG A 161 -8.69 28.66 -11.04
CA ARG A 161 -9.92 29.46 -11.22
C ARG A 161 -9.83 30.51 -12.33
N GLY A 162 -8.64 30.73 -12.91
CA GLY A 162 -8.42 31.58 -14.08
C GLY A 162 -8.33 30.74 -15.34
#